data_AF-A0A449ADR8-F1
#
_entry.id   AF-A0A449ADR8-F1
#
_cell.length_a   1.000
_cell.length_b   1.000
_cell.length_c   1.000
_cell.angle_alpha   90.00
_cell.angle_beta   90.00
_cell.angle_gamma   90.00
#
_symmetry.space_group_name_H-M   'P 1'
#
loop_
_entity.id
_entity.type
_entity.pdbx_description
1 polymer ?
#
loop_
_entity_poly.entity_id
_entity_poly.type
_entity_poly.pdbx_seq_one_letter_code
_entity_poly.pdbx_strand_id
1 'polypeptide(L)'
;MKKQIQFKKIPFKTKLRYLLIGKYPLERRYKPKILEYLFMIFSNIVAFVMTILLLFIIKKAIDEAKPGEIYGNVTSSLNAYESRIFISVLLLTYLVNFILSIHVLYIHKKTEFNKLFALLGVLSSLTFLSPIAIVFLIIAYQKNELAFE
;
A
#
# COMPACT_ATOMS: atom_id res chain seq x y z
N MET A 1 43.29 -6.11 -28.93
CA MET A 1 43.35 -5.47 -27.59
C MET A 1 41.98 -5.59 -26.91
N LYS A 2 41.86 -6.31 -25.79
CA LYS A 2 40.61 -6.36 -25.01
C LYS A 2 40.40 -5.00 -24.32
N LYS A 3 39.35 -4.26 -24.70
CA LYS A 3 38.95 -3.04 -23.97
C LYS A 3 38.56 -3.43 -22.55
N GLN A 4 39.36 -3.02 -21.56
CA GLN A 4 38.98 -3.16 -20.15
C GLN A 4 37.80 -2.22 -19.88
N ILE A 5 36.64 -2.78 -19.58
CA ILE A 5 35.46 -2.02 -19.16
C ILE A 5 35.75 -1.53 -17.74
N GLN A 6 36.05 -0.23 -17.58
CA GLN A 6 36.21 0.36 -16.25
C GLN A 6 34.83 0.50 -15.60
N PHE A 7 34.55 -0.33 -14.60
CA PHE A 7 33.35 -0.21 -13.79
C PHE A 7 33.47 1.03 -12.90
N LYS A 8 32.71 2.09 -13.23
CA LYS A 8 32.59 3.28 -12.40
C LYS A 8 31.96 2.89 -11.06
N LYS A 9 32.67 3.08 -9.94
CA LYS A 9 32.11 2.84 -8.60
C LYS A 9 30.90 3.76 -8.39
N ILE A 10 29.77 3.17 -8.02
CA ILE A 10 28.53 3.89 -7.75
C ILE A 10 28.69 4.70 -6.45
N PRO A 11 28.38 6.01 -6.42
CA PRO A 11 28.48 6.84 -5.22
C PRO A 11 27.65 6.28 -4.07
N PHE A 12 28.09 6.49 -2.83
CA PHE A 12 27.37 6.02 -1.64
C PHE A 12 25.95 6.61 -1.54
N LYS A 13 25.78 7.90 -1.89
CA LYS A 13 24.47 8.56 -2.00
C LYS A 13 23.51 7.79 -2.92
N THR A 14 24.02 7.27 -4.03
CA THR A 14 23.24 6.50 -5.01
C THR A 14 22.91 5.11 -4.47
N LYS A 15 23.81 4.47 -3.70
CA LYS A 15 23.52 3.21 -3.01
C LYS A 15 22.43 3.36 -1.95
N LEU A 16 22.49 4.43 -1.14
CA LEU A 16 21.46 4.72 -0.13
C LEU A 16 20.09 4.96 -0.78
N ARG A 17 20.07 5.71 -1.89
CA ARG A 17 18.86 5.88 -2.70
C ARG A 17 18.31 4.55 -3.20
N TYR A 18 19.18 3.67 -3.69
CA TYR A 18 18.77 2.35 -4.20
C TYR A 18 18.15 1.47 -3.12
N LEU A 19 18.60 1.59 -1.88
CA LEU A 19 18.01 0.87 -0.75
C LEU A 19 16.62 1.41 -0.39
N LEU A 20 16.47 2.74 -0.31
CA LEU A 20 15.26 3.37 0.22
C LEU A 20 14.15 3.56 -0.83
N ILE A 21 14.50 4.14 -1.98
CA ILE A 21 13.55 4.57 -3.03
C ILE A 21 13.66 3.64 -4.26
N GLY A 22 14.77 2.91 -4.37
CA GLY A 22 15.10 2.10 -5.54
C GLY A 22 15.87 2.86 -6.62
N LYS A 23 16.14 2.16 -7.73
CA LYS A 23 16.80 2.73 -8.91
C LYS A 23 15.85 3.67 -9.67
N TYR A 24 16.37 4.68 -10.37
CA TYR A 24 15.52 5.49 -11.26
C TYR A 24 14.93 4.62 -12.37
N PRO A 25 13.76 4.97 -12.95
CA PRO A 25 13.15 4.23 -14.04
C PRO A 25 14.10 4.00 -15.23
N LEU A 26 14.93 4.99 -15.56
CA LEU A 26 15.92 4.91 -16.65
C LEU A 26 17.16 4.06 -16.31
N GLU A 27 17.39 3.75 -15.04
CA GLU A 27 18.54 2.97 -14.54
C GLU A 27 18.18 1.48 -14.34
N ARG A 28 16.92 1.11 -14.49
CA ARG A 28 16.44 -0.28 -14.29
C ARG A 28 16.54 -1.04 -15.61
N ARG A 29 17.22 -2.20 -15.60
CA ARG A 29 17.29 -3.14 -16.75
C ARG A 29 16.04 -4.02 -16.89
N TYR A 30 15.24 -4.12 -15.83
CA TYR A 30 14.05 -4.98 -15.75
C TYR A 30 12.86 -4.16 -15.26
N LYS A 31 11.67 -4.47 -15.77
CA LYS A 31 10.46 -3.65 -15.59
C LYS A 31 9.92 -3.80 -14.16
N PRO A 32 9.73 -2.71 -13.39
CA PRO A 32 9.82 -2.81 -11.94
C PRO A 32 8.62 -2.12 -11.30
N LYS A 33 7.43 -2.53 -11.74
CA LYS A 33 6.17 -1.85 -11.44
C LYS A 33 5.07 -2.77 -10.93
N ILE A 34 5.16 -4.04 -11.30
CA ILE A 34 4.19 -5.09 -10.98
C ILE A 34 4.21 -5.39 -9.47
N LEU A 35 5.38 -5.42 -8.85
CA LEU A 35 5.53 -5.79 -7.44
C LEU A 35 4.91 -4.76 -6.49
N GLU A 36 5.07 -3.47 -6.77
CA GLU A 36 4.50 -2.41 -5.94
C GLU A 36 2.97 -2.46 -5.95
N TYR A 37 2.34 -2.66 -7.12
CA TYR A 37 0.89 -2.85 -7.21
C TYR A 37 0.45 -4.13 -6.49
N LEU A 38 1.19 -5.24 -6.64
CA LEU A 38 0.89 -6.49 -5.94
C LEU A 38 0.92 -6.33 -4.41
N PHE A 39 1.96 -5.66 -3.88
CA PHE A 39 2.06 -5.38 -2.44
C PHE A 39 0.96 -4.43 -1.96
N MET A 40 0.59 -3.42 -2.74
CA MET A 40 -0.54 -2.55 -2.41
C MET A 40 -1.88 -3.31 -2.42
N ILE A 41 -2.10 -4.21 -3.38
CA ILE A 41 -3.30 -5.07 -3.41
C ILE A 41 -3.36 -5.92 -2.14
N PHE A 42 -2.27 -6.61 -1.82
CA PHE A 42 -2.20 -7.45 -0.61
C PHE A 42 -2.44 -6.63 0.67
N SER A 43 -1.77 -5.50 0.81
CA SER A 43 -1.94 -4.60 1.96
C SER A 43 -3.38 -4.09 2.10
N ASN A 44 -4.05 -3.75 1.00
CA ASN A 44 -5.47 -3.37 1.01
C ASN A 44 -6.39 -4.54 1.35
N ILE A 45 -6.08 -5.78 0.96
CA ILE A 45 -6.83 -6.97 1.39
C ILE A 45 -6.73 -7.14 2.90
N VAL A 46 -5.51 -7.04 3.46
CA VAL A 46 -5.32 -7.12 4.92
C VAL A 46 -6.07 -6.01 5.64
N ALA A 47 -5.98 -4.76 5.15
CA ALA A 47 -6.72 -3.63 5.71
C ALA A 47 -8.24 -3.85 5.62
N PHE A 48 -8.74 -4.45 4.54
CA PHE A 48 -10.17 -4.77 4.38
C PHE A 48 -10.65 -5.82 5.39
N VAL A 49 -9.89 -6.90 5.57
CA VAL A 49 -10.24 -7.93 6.56
C VAL A 49 -10.22 -7.35 7.98
N MET A 50 -9.20 -6.56 8.32
CA MET A 50 -9.08 -5.96 9.65
C MET A 50 -10.17 -4.92 9.93
N THR A 51 -10.56 -4.13 8.92
CA THR A 51 -11.68 -3.18 9.06
C THR A 51 -13.01 -3.89 9.26
N ILE A 52 -13.27 -4.99 8.54
CA ILE A 52 -14.46 -5.83 8.77
C ILE A 52 -14.51 -6.33 10.23
N LEU A 53 -13.41 -6.93 10.71
CA LEU A 53 -13.35 -7.44 12.09
C LEU A 53 -13.59 -6.33 13.13
N LEU A 54 -13.00 -5.15 12.92
CA LEU A 54 -13.16 -4.02 13.82
C LEU A 54 -14.60 -3.48 13.80
N LEU A 55 -15.26 -3.44 12.64
CA LEU A 55 -16.68 -3.10 12.53
C LEU A 55 -17.59 -4.10 13.25
N PHE A 56 -17.28 -5.40 13.20
CA PHE A 56 -18.02 -6.40 13.97
C PHE A 56 -17.90 -6.18 15.48
N ILE A 57 -16.71 -5.84 15.98
CA ILE A 57 -16.49 -5.53 17.40
C ILE A 57 -17.28 -4.27 17.80
N ILE A 58 -17.22 -3.21 16.99
CA ILE A 58 -17.98 -1.98 17.24
C ILE A 58 -19.49 -2.28 17.25
N LYS A 59 -19.98 -3.03 16.27
CA LYS A 59 -21.39 -3.40 16.19
C LYS A 59 -21.83 -4.17 17.43
N LYS A 60 -21.07 -5.19 17.83
CA LYS A 60 -21.32 -5.96 19.05
C LYS A 60 -21.37 -5.06 20.30
N ALA A 61 -20.42 -4.12 20.42
CA ALA A 61 -20.39 -3.18 21.54
C ALA A 61 -21.59 -2.24 21.57
N ILE A 62 -22.14 -1.86 20.42
CA ILE A 62 -23.37 -1.06 20.32
C ILE A 62 -24.59 -1.90 20.70
N ASP A 63 -24.68 -3.13 20.19
CA ASP A 63 -25.81 -4.04 20.44
C ASP A 63 -25.92 -4.44 21.93
N GLU A 64 -24.79 -4.57 22.63
CA GLU A 64 -24.73 -4.92 24.06
C GLU A 64 -24.84 -3.70 25.00
N ALA A 65 -24.85 -2.47 24.47
CA ALA A 65 -24.86 -1.26 25.29
C ALA A 65 -26.24 -0.96 25.89
N LYS A 66 -26.24 -0.53 27.17
CA LYS A 66 -27.43 0.05 27.80
C LYS A 66 -27.74 1.42 27.21
N PRO A 67 -29.03 1.86 27.24
CA PRO A 67 -29.41 3.20 26.78
C PRO A 67 -28.60 4.28 27.54
N GLY A 68 -27.84 5.09 26.80
CA GLY A 68 -27.00 6.16 27.34
C GLY A 68 -25.53 5.81 27.59
N GLU A 69 -25.14 4.52 27.54
CA GLU A 69 -23.76 4.07 27.83
C GLU A 69 -22.97 3.63 26.60
N ILE A 70 -23.48 3.88 25.38
CA ILE A 70 -22.92 3.42 24.11
C ILE A 70 -21.44 3.81 23.96
N TYR A 71 -21.08 5.06 24.23
CA TYR A 71 -19.70 5.54 24.10
C TYR A 71 -18.74 4.86 25.07
N GLY A 72 -19.18 4.62 26.31
CA GLY A 72 -18.38 3.93 27.33
C GLY A 72 -18.12 2.48 26.93
N ASN A 73 -19.15 1.79 26.43
CA ASN A 73 -19.03 0.39 26.03
C ASN A 73 -18.17 0.19 24.78
N VAL A 74 -18.28 1.08 23.79
CA VAL A 74 -17.41 1.07 22.60
C VAL A 74 -15.96 1.34 22.98
N THR A 75 -15.71 2.31 23.87
CA THR A 75 -14.34 2.64 24.29
C THR A 75 -13.71 1.51 25.10
N SER A 76 -14.49 0.84 25.95
CA SER A 76 -14.09 -0.38 26.67
C SER A 76 -13.72 -1.50 25.68
N SER A 77 -14.59 -1.77 24.70
CA SER A 77 -14.37 -2.81 23.69
C SER A 77 -13.16 -2.55 22.80
N LEU A 78 -12.90 -1.29 22.42
CA LEU A 78 -11.71 -0.91 21.66
C LEU A 78 -10.42 -1.00 22.48
N ASN A 79 -10.52 -0.89 23.81
CA ASN A 79 -9.40 -1.07 24.73
C ASN A 79 -9.07 -2.54 25.02
N ALA A 80 -9.91 -3.48 24.61
CA ALA A 80 -9.62 -4.90 24.71
C ALA A 80 -8.32 -5.25 23.97
N TYR A 81 -7.61 -6.26 24.46
CA TYR A 81 -6.32 -6.70 23.90
C TYR A 81 -6.41 -7.04 22.41
N GLU A 82 -7.45 -7.76 22.01
CA GLU A 82 -7.70 -8.15 20.60
C GLU A 82 -7.89 -6.93 19.70
N SER A 83 -8.74 -5.97 20.13
CA SER A 83 -8.99 -4.73 19.42
C SER A 83 -7.71 -3.90 19.22
N ARG A 84 -6.83 -3.86 20.22
CA ARG A 84 -5.53 -3.18 20.13
C ARG A 84 -4.62 -3.83 19.09
N ILE A 85 -4.62 -5.15 18.98
CA ILE A 85 -3.88 -5.86 17.93
C ILE A 85 -4.43 -5.47 16.55
N PHE A 86 -5.74 -5.51 16.35
CA PHE A 86 -6.35 -5.15 15.07
C PHE A 86 -6.05 -3.69 14.67
N ILE A 87 -6.14 -2.76 15.62
CA ILE A 87 -5.78 -1.34 15.40
C ILE A 87 -4.28 -1.22 15.04
N SER A 88 -3.40 -1.94 15.74
CA SER A 88 -1.96 -1.91 15.47
C SER A 88 -1.63 -2.43 14.08
N VAL A 89 -2.25 -3.54 13.66
CA VAL A 89 -2.10 -4.08 12.31
C VAL A 89 -2.64 -3.09 11.27
N LEU A 90 -3.81 -2.47 11.50
CA LEU A 90 -4.35 -1.44 10.60
C LEU A 90 -3.38 -0.27 10.44
N LEU A 91 -2.79 0.20 11.54
CA LEU A 91 -1.81 1.29 11.51
C LEU A 91 -0.55 0.90 10.72
N LEU A 92 -0.05 -0.33 10.88
CA LEU A 92 1.06 -0.85 10.08
C LEU A 92 0.71 -0.96 8.60
N THR A 93 -0.48 -1.48 8.26
CA THR A 93 -0.92 -1.54 6.85
C THR A 93 -1.07 -0.17 6.23
N TYR A 94 -1.50 0.82 7.00
CA TYR A 94 -1.57 2.21 6.54
C TYR A 94 -0.18 2.79 6.25
N LEU A 95 0.80 2.56 7.13
CA LEU A 95 2.19 2.99 6.90
C LEU A 95 2.80 2.32 5.66
N VAL A 96 2.57 1.02 5.47
CA VAL A 96 3.01 0.30 4.28
C VAL A 96 2.35 0.88 3.03
N ASN A 97 1.03 1.07 3.04
CA ASN A 97 0.32 1.70 1.92
C ASN A 97 0.83 3.11 1.64
N PHE A 98 1.18 3.89 2.65
CA PHE A 98 1.74 5.23 2.49
C PHE A 98 3.10 5.20 1.78
N ILE A 99 4.02 4.34 2.22
CA ILE A 99 5.34 4.20 1.60
C ILE A 99 5.21 3.70 0.15
N LEU A 100 4.40 2.67 -0.07
CA LEU A 100 4.17 2.13 -1.42
C LEU A 100 3.48 3.15 -2.33
N SER A 101 2.57 3.97 -1.81
CA SER A 101 1.93 5.05 -2.57
C SER A 101 2.94 6.09 -3.04
N ILE A 102 3.90 6.47 -2.19
CA ILE A 102 5.01 7.36 -2.60
C ILE A 102 5.81 6.71 -3.73
N HIS A 103 6.13 5.41 -3.61
CA HIS A 103 6.87 4.69 -4.64
C HIS A 103 6.10 4.63 -5.97
N VAL A 104 4.81 4.28 -5.93
CA VAL A 104 3.96 4.24 -7.14
C VAL A 104 3.90 5.61 -7.79
N LEU A 105 3.60 6.68 -7.03
CA LEU A 105 3.54 8.06 -7.57
C LEU A 105 4.88 8.54 -8.13
N TYR A 106 5.99 8.18 -7.50
CA TYR A 106 7.32 8.51 -7.96
C TYR A 106 7.65 7.84 -9.31
N ILE A 107 7.30 6.57 -9.46
CA ILE A 107 7.54 5.80 -10.68
C ILE A 107 6.56 6.20 -11.80
N HIS A 108 5.39 6.73 -11.44
CA HIS A 108 4.29 7.10 -12.35
C HIS A 108 4.66 8.09 -13.47
N LYS A 109 5.69 8.92 -13.26
CA LYS A 109 5.99 10.08 -14.13
C LYS A 109 6.41 9.74 -15.57
N LYS A 110 6.82 8.50 -15.91
CA LYS A 110 7.43 8.23 -17.24
C LYS A 110 6.94 7.01 -18.03
N THR A 111 6.09 6.12 -17.50
CA THR A 111 5.96 4.77 -18.11
C THR A 111 4.57 4.10 -18.00
N GLU A 112 3.44 4.81 -17.99
CA GLU A 112 2.08 4.17 -17.99
C GLU A 112 1.13 4.79 -19.00
N PHE A 113 0.44 3.94 -19.76
CA PHE A 113 -0.64 4.30 -20.69
C PHE A 113 -1.95 4.65 -19.94
N ASN A 114 -2.09 4.27 -18.67
CA ASN A 114 -3.36 4.30 -17.93
C ASN A 114 -3.18 4.85 -16.51
N LYS A 115 -2.63 6.06 -16.44
CA LYS A 115 -2.21 6.73 -15.21
C LYS A 115 -3.32 6.90 -14.16
N LEU A 116 -4.53 7.15 -14.65
CA LEU A 116 -5.68 7.46 -13.82
C LEU A 116 -6.04 6.32 -12.85
N PHE A 117 -5.92 5.05 -13.27
CA PHE A 117 -6.27 3.92 -12.40
C PHE A 117 -5.27 3.72 -11.26
N ALA A 118 -3.97 3.92 -11.50
CA ALA A 118 -2.98 3.87 -10.43
C ALA A 118 -3.17 5.03 -9.44
N LEU A 119 -3.48 6.24 -9.93
CA LEU A 119 -3.77 7.39 -9.08
C LEU A 119 -5.02 7.15 -8.21
N LEU A 120 -6.10 6.66 -8.81
CA LEU A 120 -7.33 6.31 -8.08
C LEU A 120 -7.10 5.20 -7.07
N GLY A 121 -6.29 4.18 -7.43
CA GLY A 121 -5.90 3.10 -6.52
C GLY A 121 -5.09 3.60 -5.32
N VAL A 122 -4.15 4.53 -5.54
CA VAL A 122 -3.38 5.17 -4.47
C VAL A 122 -4.29 6.02 -3.57
N LEU A 123 -5.14 6.88 -4.14
CA LEU A 123 -6.03 7.74 -3.37
C LEU A 123 -7.00 6.91 -2.51
N SER A 124 -7.61 5.88 -3.08
CA SER A 124 -8.52 4.98 -2.36
C SER A 124 -7.80 4.14 -1.30
N SER A 125 -6.53 3.76 -1.51
CA SER A 125 -5.71 3.09 -0.48
C SER A 125 -5.44 4.01 0.72
N LEU A 126 -5.25 5.30 0.49
CA LEU A 126 -4.98 6.29 1.55
C LEU A 126 -6.24 6.70 2.32
N THR A 127 -7.42 6.60 1.70
CA THR A 127 -8.71 6.93 2.35
C THR A 127 -9.39 5.72 3.00
N PHE A 128 -8.69 4.58 3.15
CA PHE A 128 -9.26 3.32 3.65
C PHE A 128 -10.46 2.79 2.84
N LEU A 129 -10.61 3.21 1.60
CA LEU A 129 -11.59 2.65 0.65
C LEU A 129 -11.02 1.38 0.01
N SER A 130 -10.58 0.43 0.84
CA SER A 130 -9.82 -0.75 0.43
C SER A 130 -10.46 -1.57 -0.70
N PRO A 131 -11.79 -1.81 -0.75
CA PRO A 131 -12.40 -2.53 -1.87
C PRO A 131 -12.22 -1.83 -3.22
N ILE A 132 -12.41 -0.50 -3.22
CA ILE A 132 -12.26 0.35 -4.41
C ILE A 132 -10.78 0.38 -4.82
N ALA A 133 -9.88 0.46 -3.84
CA ALA A 133 -8.44 0.41 -4.06
C ALA A 133 -8.01 -0.88 -4.73
N ILE A 134 -8.47 -2.03 -4.24
CA ILE A 134 -8.14 -3.35 -4.81
C ILE A 134 -8.51 -3.41 -6.29
N VAL A 135 -9.73 -2.98 -6.65
CA VAL A 135 -10.20 -3.00 -8.05
C VAL A 135 -9.30 -2.14 -8.94
N PHE A 136 -9.03 -0.89 -8.54
CA PHE A 136 -8.22 0.01 -9.34
C PHE A 136 -6.75 -0.43 -9.44
N LEU A 137 -6.20 -1.01 -8.37
CA LEU A 137 -4.83 -1.53 -8.37
C LEU A 137 -4.70 -2.80 -9.24
N ILE A 138 -5.71 -3.68 -9.28
CA ILE A 138 -5.73 -4.83 -10.19
C ILE A 138 -5.76 -4.37 -11.66
N ILE A 139 -6.62 -3.39 -11.97
CA ILE A 139 -6.66 -2.81 -13.33
C ILE A 139 -5.33 -2.16 -13.69
N ALA A 140 -4.74 -1.39 -12.77
CA ALA A 140 -3.43 -0.78 -12.97
C ALA A 140 -2.33 -1.83 -13.15
N TYR A 141 -2.38 -2.93 -12.40
CA TYR A 141 -1.48 -4.07 -12.55
C TYR A 141 -1.58 -4.69 -13.95
N GLN A 142 -2.78 -5.11 -14.36
CA GLN A 142 -3.00 -5.80 -15.65
C GLN A 142 -2.64 -4.91 -16.84
N LYS A 143 -3.03 -3.63 -16.81
CA LYS A 143 -2.73 -2.71 -17.91
C LYS A 143 -1.25 -2.37 -18.02
N ASN A 144 -0.53 -2.40 -16.91
CA ASN A 144 0.93 -2.26 -16.94
C ASN A 144 1.59 -3.55 -17.41
N GLU A 145 1.14 -4.72 -16.96
CA GLU A 145 1.62 -6.02 -17.43
C GLU A 145 1.47 -6.18 -18.95
N LEU A 146 0.31 -5.85 -19.53
CA LEU A 146 0.05 -5.86 -20.97
C LEU A 146 0.88 -4.85 -21.78
N ALA A 147 1.28 -3.73 -21.18
CA ALA A 147 2.19 -2.77 -21.81
C ALA A 147 3.66 -3.24 -21.74
N PHE A 148 3.89 -4.35 -21.03
CA PHE A 148 5.21 -4.85 -20.70
C PHE A 148 5.54 -6.23 -21.28
N GLU A 149 4.56 -6.98 -21.75
CA GLU A 149 4.72 -7.96 -22.85
C GLU A 149 5.10 -7.25 -24.17
#